data_AF-A0A3Q3FX63-F1
#
_entry.id   AF-A0A3Q3FX63-F1
#
_cell.length_a   1.000
_cell.length_b   1.000
_cell.length_c   1.000
_cell.angle_alpha   90.00
_cell.angle_beta   90.00
_cell.angle_gamma   90.00
#
_symmetry.space_group_name_H-M   'P 1'
#
loop_
_entity.id
_entity.type
_entity.pdbx_description
1 polymer ?
#
loop_
_entity_poly.entity_id
_entity_poly.type
_entity_poly.pdbx_seq_one_letter_code
_entity_poly.pdbx_strand_id
1 'polypeptide(L)' 'MTSHIPSGDAWYHGKMSRRDAEKLLKEDGDFLVRKSTTNPGSYVLTGMHNGLAKHLLLVDPEGTVRRRSTGRYSLIKITD' A
#
# COMPACT_ATOMS: atom_id res chain seq x y z
N MET A 1 -10.38 5.10 22.11
CA MET A 1 -9.48 4.21 21.33
C MET A 1 -9.97 4.19 19.89
N THR A 2 -9.76 5.27 19.14
CA THR A 2 -10.14 5.36 17.73
C THR A 2 -8.86 5.21 16.93
N SER A 3 -8.72 4.07 16.25
CA SER A 3 -7.69 3.88 15.23
C SER A 3 -7.87 4.98 14.20
N HIS A 4 -6.95 5.93 14.18
CA HIS A 4 -6.91 6.99 13.18
C HIS A 4 -6.47 6.38 11.86
N ILE A 5 -7.39 5.72 11.17
CA ILE A 5 -7.23 5.44 9.75
C ILE A 5 -7.53 6.76 9.06
N PRO A 6 -6.55 7.42 8.39
CA PRO A 6 -6.80 8.71 7.76
C PRO A 6 -7.93 8.55 6.75
N SER A 7 -9.00 9.32 6.96
CA SER A 7 -10.12 9.47 6.04
C SER A 7 -9.65 10.25 4.82
N GLY A 8 -9.18 9.51 3.82
CA GLY A 8 -8.76 10.01 2.51
C GLY A 8 -7.95 8.91 1.84
N ASP A 9 -7.92 8.86 0.51
CA ASP A 9 -7.22 7.83 -0.28
C ASP A 9 -5.68 7.88 -0.17
N ALA A 10 -5.14 8.06 1.04
CA ALA A 10 -3.73 8.19 1.39
C ALA A 10 -2.96 6.85 1.38
N TRP A 11 -3.56 5.78 0.85
CA TRP A 11 -2.93 4.46 0.77
C TRP A 11 -2.18 4.27 -0.55
N TYR A 12 -2.50 5.01 -1.62
CA TYR A 12 -1.77 4.93 -2.88
C TYR A 12 -0.94 6.19 -3.12
N HIS A 13 0.36 6.02 -3.41
CA HIS A 13 1.33 7.11 -3.49
C HIS A 13 1.98 7.27 -4.88
N GLY A 14 1.44 6.61 -5.91
CA GLY A 14 2.03 6.68 -7.24
C GLY A 14 3.47 6.15 -7.29
N LYS A 15 4.33 6.77 -8.10
CA LYS A 15 5.75 6.39 -8.22
C LYS A 15 6.53 6.86 -7.00
N MET A 16 6.93 5.91 -6.16
CA MET A 16 7.66 6.19 -4.92
C MET A 16 8.77 5.17 -4.71
N SER A 17 9.91 5.63 -4.17
CA SER A 17 11.03 4.76 -3.83
C SER A 17 10.71 3.88 -2.63
N ARG A 18 11.43 2.75 -2.49
CA ARG A 18 11.32 1.90 -1.30
C ARG A 18 11.61 2.69 -0.03
N ARG A 19 12.71 3.46 -0.03
CA ARG A 19 13.18 4.21 1.13
C ARG A 19 12.18 5.29 1.57
N ASP A 20 11.53 5.96 0.63
CA ASP A 20 10.55 6.98 0.99
C ASP A 20 9.26 6.37 1.53
N ALA A 21 8.85 5.21 1.01
CA ALA A 21 7.72 4.45 1.56
C ALA A 21 7.99 4.01 3.00
N GLU A 22 9.18 3.50 3.30
CA GLU A 22 9.57 3.08 4.65
C GLU A 22 9.48 4.22 5.67
N LYS A 23 9.85 5.45 5.29
CA LYS A 23 9.77 6.64 6.17
C LYS A 23 8.32 7.04 6.53
N LEU A 24 7.35 6.66 5.70
CA LEU A 24 5.94 7.00 5.92
C LEU A 24 5.25 6.02 6.86
N LEU A 25 5.82 4.82 7.05
CA LEU A 25 5.30 3.81 7.97
C LEU A 25 5.82 4.10 9.38
N LYS A 26 4.92 4.36 10.32
CA LYS A 26 5.26 4.74 11.70
C LYS A 26 4.93 3.63 12.70
N GLU A 27 3.80 2.96 12.50
CA GLU A 27 3.26 1.97 13.43
C GLU A 27 3.03 0.62 12.75
N ASP A 28 3.04 -0.45 13.54
CA ASP A 28 2.66 -1.78 13.05
C ASP A 28 1.23 -1.78 12.52
N GLY A 29 1.06 -2.29 11.30
CA GLY A 29 -0.21 -2.24 10.58
C GLY A 29 -0.33 -1.08 9.60
N ASP A 30 0.57 -0.09 9.64
CA ASP A 30 0.66 0.92 8.59
C ASP A 30 0.99 0.26 7.25
N PHE A 31 0.35 0.74 6.18
CA PHE A 31 0.63 0.28 4.84
C PHE A 31 0.37 1.36 3.78
N LEU A 32 1.03 1.20 2.63
CA LEU A 32 0.76 1.95 1.42
C LEU A 32 1.09 1.10 0.18
N VAL A 33 0.51 1.47 -0.95
CA VAL A 33 0.78 0.91 -2.27
C VAL A 33 1.49 1.96 -3.11
N ARG A 34 2.52 1.53 -3.84
CA ARG A 34 3.31 2.39 -4.74
C ARG A 34 3.60 1.69 -6.06
N LYS A 35 3.77 2.45 -7.14
CA LYS A 35 4.36 1.96 -8.40
C LYS A 35 5.84 1.65 -8.18
N SER A 36 6.28 0.50 -8.67
CA SER A 36 7.68 0.11 -8.61
C SER A 36 8.52 1.00 -9.53
N THR A 37 9.64 1.52 -9.00
CA THR A 37 10.62 2.29 -9.77
C THR A 37 11.59 1.41 -10.56
N THR A 38 11.71 0.14 -10.18
CA THR A 38 12.65 -0.83 -10.77
C THR A 38 11.97 -1.85 -11.67
N ASN A 39 10.65 -2.05 -11.52
CA ASN A 39 9.86 -2.94 -12.36
C ASN A 39 8.64 -2.17 -12.92
N PRO A 40 8.78 -1.52 -14.10
CA PRO A 40 7.71 -0.75 -14.71
C PRO A 40 6.42 -1.57 -14.87
N GLY A 41 5.27 -0.94 -14.63
CA GLY A 41 3.95 -1.61 -14.71
C GLY A 41 3.57 -2.44 -13.49
N SER A 42 4.46 -2.59 -12.50
CA SER A 42 4.17 -3.32 -11.26
C SER A 42 3.87 -2.41 -10.08
N TYR A 43 3.02 -2.89 -9.17
CA TYR A 43 2.72 -2.25 -7.89
C TYR A 43 3.37 -2.99 -6.73
N VAL A 44 3.66 -2.26 -5.65
CA VAL A 44 4.26 -2.80 -4.43
C VAL A 44 3.44 -2.35 -3.23
N LEU A 45 2.91 -3.31 -2.47
CA LEU A 45 2.38 -3.07 -1.14
C LEU A 45 3.55 -3.02 -0.16
N THR A 46 3.71 -1.90 0.52
CA THR A 46 4.70 -1.68 1.58
C THR A 46 3.96 -1.57 2.90
N GLY A 47 4.30 -2.38 3.90
CA GLY A 47 3.63 -2.36 5.20
C GLY A 47 4.57 -2.65 6.37
N MET A 48 4.21 -2.16 7.55
CA MET A 48 4.99 -2.33 8.77
C MET A 48 4.46 -3.51 9.59
N HIS A 49 5.35 -4.39 10.02
CA HIS A 49 4.99 -5.52 10.86
C HIS A 49 6.14 -5.90 11.79
N ASN A 50 5.89 -5.85 13.09
CA ASN A 50 6.87 -6.03 14.16
C ASN A 50 8.06 -5.07 14.03
N GLY A 51 7.79 -3.80 13.73
CA GLY A 51 8.80 -2.75 13.53
C GLY A 51 9.63 -2.89 12.26
N LEU A 52 9.29 -3.83 11.37
CA LEU A 52 9.99 -4.06 10.11
C LEU A 52 9.10 -3.75 8.90
N ALA A 53 9.64 -2.96 7.98
CA ALA A 53 9.00 -2.72 6.70
C ALA A 53 9.12 -3.96 5.80
N LYS A 54 7.98 -4.41 5.28
CA LYS A 54 7.85 -5.52 4.33
C LYS A 54 7.33 -4.98 3.00
N HIS A 55 7.77 -5.60 1.90
CA HIS A 55 7.39 -5.20 0.55
C HIS A 55 6.92 -6.41 -0.24
N LEU A 56 5.69 -6.35 -0.75
CA LEU A 56 5.07 -7.40 -1.54
C LEU A 56 4.80 -6.87 -2.94
N LEU A 57 5.36 -7.54 -3.94
CA LEU A 57 5.06 -7.24 -5.34
C LEU A 57 3.64 -7.71 -5.65
N LEU A 58 2.81 -6.80 -6.14
CA LEU A 58 1.47 -7.11 -6.60
C LEU A 58 1.55 -7.38 -8.10
N VAL A 59 1.59 -8.66 -8.44
CA VAL A 59 1.54 -9.14 -9.83
C VAL A 59 0.08 -9.44 -10.14
N ASP A 60 -0.68 -8.38 -10.40
CA ASP A 60 -1.99 -8.51 -11.04
C ASP A 60 -1.89 -7.81 -12.40
N PRO A 61 -2.02 -8.53 -13.53
CA PRO A 61 -1.99 -7.93 -14.86
C PRO A 61 -3.11 -6.90 -15.08
N GLU A 62 -4.19 -6.93 -14.30
CA GLU A 62 -5.27 -5.93 -14.33
C GLU A 62 -5.14 -4.83 -13.28
N GLY A 63 -4.17 -4.92 -12.36
CA GLY A 63 -3.96 -3.94 -11.29
C GLY A 63 -5.07 -3.90 -10.22
N THR A 64 -5.76 -5.01 -9.99
CA THR A 64 -6.85 -5.08 -9.00
C THR A 64 -6.31 -5.46 -7.61
N VAL A 65 -6.68 -4.70 -6.58
CA VAL A 65 -6.31 -4.95 -5.19
C VAL A 65 -7.56 -5.15 -4.34
N ARG A 66 -7.52 -6.17 -3.46
CA ARG A 66 -8.61 -6.44 -2.52
C ARG A 66 -8.38 -5.65 -1.22
N ARG A 67 -9.12 -4.56 -1.04
CA ARG A 67 -9.13 -3.79 0.21
C ARG A 67 -10.17 -4.35 1.17
N ARG A 68 -9.83 -4.48 2.44
CA ARG A 68 -10.79 -4.73 3.52
C ARG A 68 -11.04 -3.44 4.29
N SER A 69 -12.25 -2.91 4.22
CA SER A 69 -12.71 -1.81 5.07
C SER A 69 -13.89 -2.30 5.92
N THR A 70 -13.78 -2.16 7.25
CA THR A 70 -14.88 -2.41 8.21
C THR A 70 -15.67 -3.71 7.97
N GLY A 71 -14.97 -4.80 7.65
CA GLY A 71 -15.58 -6.13 7.43
C GLY A 71 -16.03 -6.44 6.00
N ARG A 72 -16.00 -5.47 5.06
CA ARG A 72 -16.33 -5.68 3.64
C ARG A 72 -15.05 -5.75 2.80
N TYR A 73 -14.97 -6.77 1.95
CA TYR A 73 -13.97 -6.82 0.90
C TYR A 73 -14.46 -6.00 -0.30
N SER A 74 -13.62 -5.11 -0.81
CA SER A 74 -13.85 -4.36 -2.04
C SER A 74 -12.68 -4.60 -2.98
N LEU A 75 -12.97 -4.84 -4.25
CA LEU A 75 -11.96 -4.83 -5.30
C LEU A 75 -11.77 -3.38 -5.75
N ILE A 76 -10.52 -2.92 -5.79
CA ILE A 76 -10.14 -1.59 -6.24
C ILE A 76 -9.16 -1.78 -7.40
N LYS A 77 -9.46 -1.21 -8.57
CA LYS A 77 -8.47 -1.10 -9.65
C LYS A 77 -7.55 0.07 -9.35
N ILE A 78 -6.25 -0.17 -9.35
CA ILE A 78 -5.26 0.90 -9.29
C ILE A 78 -5.13 1.47 -10.69
N THR A 79 -5.86 2.55 -10.96
CA THR A 79 -5.77 3.35 -12.18
C THR A 79 -4.86 4.56 -11.93
N ASP A 80 -4.09 4.95 -12.95
CA ASP A 80 -3.34 6.22 -12.95
C ASP A 80 -4.26 7.39 -13.27
#